data_AF-A0A7X7HCU3-F1
#
_entry.id   AF-A0A7X7HCU3-F1
#
_cell.length_a   1.000
_cell.length_b   1.000
_cell.length_c   1.000
_cell.angle_alpha   90.00
_cell.angle_beta   90.00
_cell.angle_gamma   90.00
#
_symmetry.space_group_name_H-M   'P 1'
#
loop_
_entity.id
_entity.type
_entity.pdbx_description
1 polymer ?
#
loop_
_entity_poly.entity_id
_entity_poly.type
_entity_poly.pdbx_seq_one_letter_code
_entity_poly.pdbx_strand_id
1 'polypeptide(L)'
;MIRAYDSETIRAAEEPLLAAGVPLMREAARALAVRVLRELRERGARLPGSVVLALVGGGNNGGDALYAAADLARRGLTVHAALCSPAVHPAGLAAARAAGVRIAPVVAADRSTDLPLLLDRAARSGIWLDGLAGIGLAGPLREPLAGIVEALAAEKAASPDEPVVIAIDVPSGVGDDGAVRGPLLPADVTVTMGAAKPGLLLPPAAAYAGELQIVELGLPLAEAEHRVERLDAADVADLYPWPRRADHKYTRGVLGIWAGSERYPGAAALCVDGALAAGPGMVRYLGSAPGLTAAHPEAVTVPGRIQAAVVGSGMDEAAAVRAALDESLARGVPVVVDAGALQELGAVLGLRVD
;
A
#
# COMPACT_ATOMS: atom_id res chain seq x y z
N MET A 1 0.67 -13.04 -1.83
CA MET A 1 -0.55 -12.25 -1.65
C MET A 1 -0.44 -11.58 -0.31
N ILE A 2 -0.61 -10.26 -0.25
CA ILE A 2 -0.55 -9.51 0.99
C ILE A 2 -1.96 -9.26 1.49
N ARG A 3 -2.27 -9.78 2.67
CA ARG A 3 -3.54 -9.54 3.37
C ARG A 3 -3.35 -8.51 4.46
N ALA A 4 -4.30 -7.58 4.53
CA ALA A 4 -4.34 -6.55 5.54
C ALA A 4 -5.52 -6.71 6.50
N TYR A 5 -5.22 -6.54 7.79
CA TYR A 5 -6.15 -6.72 8.90
C TYR A 5 -6.25 -5.42 9.69
N ASP A 6 -7.45 -5.07 10.12
CA ASP A 6 -7.64 -3.87 10.94
C ASP A 6 -6.94 -3.99 12.29
N SER A 7 -6.75 -2.83 12.92
CA SER A 7 -6.00 -2.71 14.18
C SER A 7 -6.58 -3.54 15.32
N GLU A 8 -7.90 -3.69 15.35
CA GLU A 8 -8.61 -4.46 16.37
C GLU A 8 -8.31 -5.95 16.21
N THR A 9 -8.39 -6.47 14.98
CA THR A 9 -8.06 -7.86 14.65
C THR A 9 -6.61 -8.19 14.99
N ILE A 10 -5.67 -7.31 14.67
CA ILE A 10 -4.24 -7.50 15.00
C ILE A 10 -4.05 -7.55 16.52
N ARG A 11 -4.62 -6.60 17.27
CA ARG A 11 -4.49 -6.58 18.74
C ARG A 11 -5.07 -7.83 19.40
N ALA A 12 -6.22 -8.30 18.91
CA ALA A 12 -6.84 -9.54 19.40
C ALA A 12 -5.95 -10.77 19.13
N ALA A 13 -5.24 -10.78 18.00
CA ALA A 13 -4.31 -11.84 17.65
C ALA A 13 -2.99 -11.77 18.46
N GLU A 14 -2.56 -10.58 18.90
CA GLU A 14 -1.39 -10.38 19.74
C GLU A 14 -1.62 -10.76 21.21
N GLU A 15 -2.82 -10.50 21.74
CA GLU A 15 -3.18 -10.71 23.15
C GLU A 15 -2.77 -12.09 23.72
N PRO A 16 -3.10 -13.24 23.08
CA PRO A 16 -2.72 -14.55 23.62
C PRO A 16 -1.20 -14.78 23.67
N LEU A 17 -0.45 -14.21 22.72
CA LEU A 17 1.01 -14.31 22.69
C LEU A 17 1.64 -13.45 23.77
N LEU A 18 1.13 -12.23 23.96
CA LEU A 18 1.55 -11.35 25.05
C LEU A 18 1.25 -11.96 26.42
N ALA A 19 0.08 -12.57 26.59
CA ALA A 19 -0.30 -13.29 27.80
C ALA A 19 0.61 -14.50 28.09
N ALA A 20 1.12 -15.16 27.03
CA ALA A 20 2.12 -16.21 27.12
C ALA A 20 3.56 -15.69 27.35
N GLY A 21 3.77 -14.38 27.43
CA GLY A 21 5.08 -13.77 27.66
C GLY A 21 5.98 -13.70 26.43
N VAL A 22 5.43 -13.87 25.22
CA VAL A 22 6.19 -13.72 23.97
C VAL A 22 6.63 -12.26 23.83
N PRO A 23 7.94 -11.98 23.61
CA PRO A 23 8.46 -10.62 23.60
C PRO A 23 8.28 -9.94 22.23
N LEU A 24 7.04 -9.82 21.75
CA LEU A 24 6.71 -9.32 20.40
C LEU A 24 7.42 -8.01 20.04
N MET A 25 7.42 -7.01 20.95
CA MET A 25 8.09 -5.73 20.75
C MET A 25 9.61 -5.87 20.53
N ARG A 26 10.27 -6.84 21.19
CA ARG A 26 11.71 -7.09 20.99
C ARG A 26 11.98 -7.76 19.65
N GLU A 27 11.07 -8.61 19.19
CA GLU A 27 11.16 -9.27 17.89
C GLU A 27 10.95 -8.25 16.76
N ALA A 28 9.91 -7.43 16.87
CA ALA A 28 9.63 -6.30 16.00
C ALA A 28 10.83 -5.35 15.90
N ALA A 29 11.34 -4.87 17.04
CA ALA A 29 12.49 -3.99 17.08
C ALA A 29 13.77 -4.60 16.48
N ARG A 30 13.99 -5.91 16.66
CA ARG A 30 15.12 -6.61 16.05
C ARG A 30 14.98 -6.67 14.53
N ALA A 31 13.80 -6.97 14.02
CA ALA A 31 13.52 -6.98 12.59
C ALA A 31 13.70 -5.58 11.97
N LEU A 32 13.21 -4.56 12.65
CA LEU A 32 13.43 -3.15 12.26
C LEU A 32 14.93 -2.81 12.21
N ALA A 33 15.70 -3.15 13.26
CA ALA A 33 17.14 -2.93 13.25
C ALA A 33 17.86 -3.68 12.13
N VAL A 34 17.45 -4.91 11.80
CA VAL A 34 17.99 -5.66 10.65
C VAL A 34 17.68 -4.95 9.34
N ARG A 35 16.46 -4.44 9.15
CA ARG A 35 16.10 -3.67 7.95
C ARG A 35 16.95 -2.41 7.81
N VAL A 36 17.13 -1.64 8.88
CA VAL A 36 18.00 -0.44 8.88
C VAL A 36 19.41 -0.77 8.43
N LEU A 37 19.99 -1.87 8.93
CA LEU A 37 21.34 -2.28 8.54
C LEU A 37 21.43 -2.75 7.09
N ARG A 38 20.35 -3.32 6.55
CA ARG A 38 20.25 -3.70 5.14
C ARG A 38 20.24 -2.45 4.27
N GLU A 39 19.40 -1.47 4.60
CA GLU A 39 19.32 -0.18 3.90
C GLU A 39 20.68 0.53 3.86
N LEU A 40 21.39 0.59 4.99
CA LEU A 40 22.73 1.18 5.03
C LEU A 40 23.71 0.46 4.09
N ARG A 41 23.67 -0.88 4.03
CA ARG A 41 24.57 -1.67 3.18
C ARG A 41 24.25 -1.52 1.70
N GLU A 42 22.98 -1.54 1.34
CA GLU A 42 22.51 -1.36 -0.04
C GLU A 42 22.92 0.02 -0.58
N ARG A 43 23.00 1.02 0.31
CA ARG A 43 23.50 2.36 0.01
C ARG A 43 25.03 2.49 0.08
N GLY A 44 25.75 1.39 0.31
CA GLY A 44 27.21 1.39 0.41
C GLY A 44 27.78 2.07 1.65
N ALA A 45 26.94 2.37 2.66
CA ALA A 45 27.38 3.02 3.89
C ALA A 45 28.13 2.04 4.79
N ARG A 46 29.15 2.54 5.48
CA ARG A 46 29.85 1.80 6.53
C ARG A 46 29.01 1.84 7.81
N LEU A 47 28.87 0.71 8.50
CA LEU A 47 28.11 0.66 9.74
C LEU A 47 28.70 1.59 10.81
N PRO A 48 30.02 1.55 11.12
CA PRO A 48 30.62 2.54 11.99
C PRO A 48 30.57 3.92 11.31
N GLY A 49 30.05 4.91 12.03
CA GLY A 49 29.94 6.29 11.54
C GLY A 49 28.62 6.61 10.83
N SER A 50 27.77 5.61 10.52
CA SER A 50 26.41 5.88 10.08
C SER A 50 25.59 6.48 11.22
N VAL A 51 24.78 7.50 10.90
CA VAL A 51 23.95 8.22 11.86
C VAL A 51 22.48 7.92 11.60
N VAL A 52 21.77 7.49 12.64
CA VAL A 52 20.34 7.18 12.61
C VAL A 52 19.61 8.08 13.60
N LEU A 53 18.48 8.65 13.17
CA LEU A 53 17.56 9.40 14.02
C LEU A 53 16.30 8.57 14.27
N ALA A 54 16.02 8.22 15.51
CA ALA A 54 14.75 7.65 15.92
C ALA A 54 13.80 8.76 16.39
N LEU A 55 12.66 8.91 15.71
CA LEU A 55 11.57 9.80 16.08
C LEU A 55 10.62 9.01 16.99
N VAL A 56 10.53 9.39 18.27
CA VAL A 56 9.93 8.56 19.31
C VAL A 56 8.64 9.19 19.84
N GLY A 57 7.52 8.58 19.48
CA GLY A 57 6.21 8.86 20.04
C GLY A 57 5.95 8.18 21.38
N GLY A 58 4.72 8.29 21.88
CA GLY A 58 4.35 7.76 23.19
C GLY A 58 3.78 6.34 23.23
N GLY A 59 3.46 5.76 22.07
CA GLY A 59 2.90 4.43 21.96
C GLY A 59 3.92 3.32 21.77
N ASN A 60 3.44 2.13 21.39
CA ASN A 60 4.26 0.94 21.15
C ASN A 60 5.31 1.16 20.06
N ASN A 61 4.97 1.84 18.96
CA ASN A 61 5.92 2.18 17.89
C ASN A 61 7.11 2.99 18.39
N GLY A 62 6.91 3.88 19.37
CA GLY A 62 8.00 4.58 20.05
C GLY A 62 8.88 3.63 20.86
N GLY A 63 8.28 2.61 21.49
CA GLY A 63 8.99 1.51 22.14
C GLY A 63 9.83 0.68 21.17
N ASP A 64 9.27 0.30 20.02
CA ASP A 64 9.97 -0.40 18.94
C ASP A 64 11.15 0.43 18.42
N ALA A 65 10.93 1.73 18.19
CA ALA A 65 11.98 2.68 17.78
C ALA A 65 13.14 2.71 18.80
N LEU A 66 12.83 2.77 20.09
CA LEU A 66 13.82 2.83 21.16
C LEU A 66 14.60 1.52 21.30
N TYR A 67 13.94 0.36 21.16
CA TYR A 67 14.62 -0.93 21.19
C TYR A 67 15.48 -1.15 19.95
N ALA A 68 15.00 -0.77 18.76
CA ALA A 68 15.77 -0.83 17.55
C ALA A 68 16.98 0.12 17.62
N ALA A 69 16.79 1.33 18.12
CA ALA A 69 17.88 2.29 18.39
C ALA A 69 18.95 1.69 19.31
N ALA A 70 18.55 0.99 20.37
CA ALA A 70 19.47 0.31 21.27
C ALA A 70 20.27 -0.79 20.55
N ASP A 71 19.61 -1.61 19.72
CA ASP A 71 20.24 -2.68 18.96
C ASP A 71 21.22 -2.15 17.90
N LEU A 72 20.87 -1.03 17.25
CA LEU A 72 21.73 -0.34 16.28
C LEU A 72 22.96 0.30 16.95
N ALA A 73 22.78 0.96 18.10
CA ALA A 73 23.88 1.55 18.84
C ALA A 73 24.91 0.49 19.30
N ARG A 74 24.43 -0.69 19.77
CA ARG A 74 25.32 -1.82 20.11
C ARG A 74 26.12 -2.36 18.91
N ARG A 75 25.68 -2.09 17.68
CA ARG A 75 26.40 -2.45 16.44
C ARG A 75 27.34 -1.35 15.94
N GLY A 76 27.56 -0.30 16.73
CA GLY A 76 28.54 0.75 16.46
C GLY A 76 28.01 1.95 15.66
N LEU A 77 26.69 2.04 15.44
CA LEU A 77 26.08 3.20 14.79
C LEU A 77 25.96 4.35 15.80
N THR A 78 26.01 5.58 15.29
CA THR A 78 25.62 6.76 16.09
C THR A 78 24.11 6.89 16.02
N VAL A 79 23.42 6.73 17.14
CA VAL A 79 21.96 6.81 17.16
C VAL A 79 21.50 7.98 18.03
N HIS A 80 20.67 8.85 17.46
CA HIS A 80 19.95 9.90 18.16
C HIS A 80 18.50 9.44 18.36
N ALA A 81 17.92 9.68 19.53
CA ALA A 81 16.49 9.50 19.77
C ALA A 81 15.86 10.83 20.17
N ALA A 82 14.92 11.29 19.36
CA ALA A 82 14.12 12.48 19.61
C ALA A 82 12.81 12.07 20.28
N LEU A 83 12.62 12.43 21.55
CA LEU A 83 11.40 12.13 22.29
C LEU A 83 10.35 13.20 21.98
N CYS A 84 9.43 12.86 21.09
CA CYS A 84 8.36 13.72 20.60
C CYS A 84 7.05 13.58 21.42
N SER A 85 7.10 12.86 22.54
CA SER A 85 6.00 12.70 23.50
C SER A 85 6.52 12.88 24.93
N PRO A 86 5.74 13.48 25.84
CA PRO A 86 6.10 13.56 27.26
C PRO A 86 6.11 12.19 27.95
N ALA A 87 5.33 11.24 27.44
CA ALA A 87 5.28 9.86 27.93
C ALA A 87 5.82 8.94 26.84
N VAL A 88 6.95 8.27 27.09
CA VAL A 88 7.58 7.31 26.16
C VAL A 88 7.74 5.95 26.84
N HIS A 89 7.92 4.89 26.04
CA HIS A 89 8.03 3.52 26.55
C HIS A 89 9.22 3.36 27.53
N PRO A 90 9.00 3.14 28.84
CA PRO A 90 10.06 3.24 29.85
C PRO A 90 11.17 2.22 29.67
N ALA A 91 10.82 0.96 29.43
CA ALA A 91 11.80 -0.12 29.28
C ALA A 91 12.59 0.01 27.97
N GLY A 92 11.97 0.56 26.92
CA GLY A 92 12.65 0.92 25.66
C GLY A 92 13.67 2.03 25.89
N LEU A 93 13.26 3.10 26.59
CA LEU A 93 14.12 4.24 26.89
C LEU A 93 15.32 3.83 27.75
N ALA A 94 15.10 2.99 28.76
CA ALA A 94 16.17 2.44 29.59
C ALA A 94 17.18 1.64 28.77
N ALA A 95 16.71 0.79 27.85
CA ALA A 95 17.57 0.01 26.97
C ALA A 95 18.36 0.88 25.97
N ALA A 96 17.73 1.91 25.41
CA ALA A 96 18.39 2.89 24.53
C ALA A 96 19.51 3.63 25.27
N ARG A 97 19.22 4.14 26.49
CA ARG A 97 20.23 4.80 27.34
C ARG A 97 21.40 3.87 27.66
N ALA A 98 21.12 2.63 28.08
CA ALA A 98 22.14 1.64 28.40
C ALA A 98 23.02 1.28 27.18
N ALA A 99 22.49 1.38 25.97
CA ALA A 99 23.21 1.14 24.73
C ALA A 99 23.99 2.36 24.20
N GLY A 100 23.93 3.50 24.88
CA GLY A 100 24.62 4.73 24.48
C GLY A 100 23.89 5.58 23.43
N VAL A 101 22.58 5.38 23.23
CA VAL A 101 21.76 6.21 22.34
C VAL A 101 21.70 7.65 22.90
N ARG A 102 21.89 8.65 22.02
CA ARG A 102 21.85 10.07 22.37
C ARG A 102 20.41 10.58 22.42
N ILE A 103 19.86 10.63 23.62
CA ILE A 103 18.47 11.04 23.86
C ILE A 103 18.36 12.58 23.85
N ALA A 104 17.38 13.14 23.15
CA ALA A 104 16.90 14.51 23.41
C ALA A 104 15.37 14.55 23.51
N PRO A 105 14.82 15.24 24.52
CA PRO A 105 13.42 15.64 24.49
C PRO A 105 13.22 16.71 23.41
N VAL A 106 12.11 16.62 22.66
CA VAL A 106 11.71 17.63 21.67
C VAL A 106 10.42 18.37 22.08
N VAL A 107 9.63 17.75 22.95
CA VAL A 107 8.29 18.23 23.33
C VAL A 107 8.17 18.54 24.82
N ALA A 108 9.22 18.28 25.61
CA ALA A 108 9.15 18.43 27.06
C ALA A 108 9.65 19.78 27.60
N ALA A 109 10.27 20.65 26.81
CA ALA A 109 10.97 21.83 27.34
C ALA A 109 10.60 23.16 26.66
N ASP A 110 10.82 23.32 25.35
CA ASP A 110 10.61 24.61 24.64
C ASP A 110 10.68 24.43 23.11
N ARG A 111 9.55 24.63 22.40
CA ARG A 111 9.47 24.49 20.94
C ARG A 111 10.45 25.41 20.17
N SER A 112 10.85 26.55 20.74
CA SER A 112 11.75 27.50 20.07
C SER A 112 13.20 27.02 20.01
N THR A 113 13.59 26.11 20.90
CA THR A 113 14.94 25.53 20.97
C THR A 113 14.98 24.07 20.51
N ASP A 114 13.94 23.31 20.84
CA ASP A 114 13.89 21.87 20.64
C ASP A 114 13.73 21.47 19.16
N LEU A 115 12.92 22.21 18.39
CA LEU A 115 12.69 21.93 16.98
C LEU A 115 13.95 22.19 16.12
N PRO A 116 14.67 23.32 16.25
CA PRO A 116 15.95 23.50 15.55
C PRO A 116 16.97 22.40 15.84
N LEU A 117 17.07 21.92 17.08
CA LEU A 117 17.97 20.82 17.44
C LEU A 117 17.54 19.49 16.79
N LEU A 118 16.24 19.22 16.70
CA LEU A 118 15.73 18.08 15.94
C LEU A 118 16.14 18.15 14.47
N LEU A 119 15.93 19.31 13.84
CA LEU A 119 16.24 19.50 12.42
C LEU A 119 17.75 19.39 12.13
N ASP A 120 18.62 19.94 12.99
CA ASP A 120 20.09 19.75 12.85
C ASP A 120 20.47 18.26 12.91
N ARG A 121 19.83 17.49 13.80
CA ARG A 121 20.07 16.03 13.87
C ARG A 121 19.51 15.30 12.67
N ALA A 122 18.35 15.71 12.19
CA ALA A 122 17.71 15.15 11.01
C ALA A 122 18.60 15.34 9.77
N ALA A 123 19.11 16.56 9.57
CA ALA A 123 20.05 16.91 8.50
C ALA A 123 21.36 16.09 8.51
N ARG A 124 21.80 15.63 9.70
CA ARG A 124 23.03 14.81 9.86
C ARG A 124 22.77 13.30 9.82
N SER A 125 21.51 12.88 9.76
CA SER A 125 21.12 11.48 9.86
C SER A 125 20.70 10.95 8.49
N GLY A 126 21.41 9.93 8.00
CA GLY A 126 21.08 9.31 6.72
C GLY A 126 19.81 8.44 6.76
N ILE A 127 19.37 8.04 7.96
CA ILE A 127 18.14 7.27 8.18
C ILE A 127 17.34 7.86 9.33
N TRP A 128 16.04 8.04 9.12
CA TRP A 128 15.05 8.44 10.10
C TRP A 128 14.08 7.27 10.36
N LEU A 129 13.92 6.88 11.61
CA LEU A 129 12.90 5.90 12.03
C LEU A 129 11.67 6.67 12.50
N ASP A 130 10.55 6.52 11.79
CA ASP A 130 9.29 7.11 12.18
C ASP A 130 8.53 6.17 13.13
N GLY A 131 8.66 6.45 14.43
CA GLY A 131 7.90 5.83 15.52
C GLY A 131 7.02 6.84 16.26
N LEU A 132 6.56 7.91 15.58
CA LEU A 132 5.79 8.99 16.21
C LEU A 132 4.35 8.55 16.56
N ALA A 133 3.71 7.82 15.66
CA ALA A 133 2.37 7.26 15.83
C ALA A 133 2.27 5.90 15.13
N GLY A 134 1.22 5.17 15.46
CA GLY A 134 0.89 3.90 14.84
C GLY A 134 -0.61 3.76 14.65
N ILE A 135 -1.05 2.52 14.52
CA ILE A 135 -2.43 2.13 14.19
C ILE A 135 -3.48 2.53 15.24
N GLY A 136 -3.06 2.99 16.42
CA GLY A 136 -3.95 3.52 17.46
C GLY A 136 -4.43 4.95 17.24
N LEU A 137 -3.96 5.62 16.18
CA LEU A 137 -4.36 7.00 15.88
C LEU A 137 -5.71 7.03 15.17
N ALA A 138 -6.73 7.58 15.83
CA ALA A 138 -7.99 7.93 15.19
C ALA A 138 -7.90 9.36 14.61
N GLY A 139 -7.75 9.46 13.29
CA GLY A 139 -7.72 10.73 12.55
C GLY A 139 -6.31 11.32 12.35
N PRO A 140 -6.21 12.62 12.00
CA PRO A 140 -4.93 13.26 11.69
C PRO A 140 -4.02 13.34 12.92
N LEU A 141 -2.71 13.47 12.67
CA LEU A 141 -1.75 13.82 13.72
C LEU A 141 -2.18 15.14 14.38
N ARG A 142 -2.10 15.18 15.71
CA ARG A 142 -2.38 16.38 16.51
C ARG A 142 -1.07 17.10 16.83
N GLU A 143 -1.17 18.38 17.13
CA GLU A 143 -0.06 19.14 17.70
C GLU A 143 0.44 18.48 19.00
N PRO A 144 1.76 18.42 19.25
CA PRO A 144 2.88 18.95 18.45
C PRO A 144 3.34 18.09 17.28
N LEU A 145 2.85 16.85 17.15
CA LEU A 145 3.36 15.91 16.16
C LEU A 145 3.12 16.38 14.72
N ALA A 146 1.98 17.01 14.47
CA ALA A 146 1.66 17.58 13.16
C ALA A 146 2.72 18.58 12.68
N GLY A 147 3.02 19.63 13.46
CA GLY A 147 4.08 20.58 13.14
C GLY A 147 5.49 19.99 13.09
N ILE A 148 5.80 18.97 13.90
CA ILE A 148 7.08 18.25 13.81
C ILE A 148 7.20 17.53 12.47
N VAL A 149 6.16 16.81 12.06
CA VAL A 149 6.14 16.08 10.79
C VAL A 149 6.21 17.03 9.60
N GLU A 150 5.51 18.15 9.65
CA GLU A 150 5.58 19.18 8.61
C GLU A 150 7.00 19.74 8.46
N ALA A 151 7.67 20.05 9.58
CA ALA A 151 9.05 20.54 9.57
C ALA A 151 10.04 19.48 9.06
N LEU A 152 9.88 18.21 9.45
CA LEU A 152 10.72 17.11 8.97
C LEU A 152 10.52 16.82 7.49
N ALA A 153 9.28 16.88 7.00
CA ALA A 153 8.99 16.69 5.58
C ALA A 153 9.62 17.80 4.74
N ALA A 154 9.58 19.06 5.21
CA ALA A 154 10.27 20.18 4.58
C ALA A 154 11.80 20.00 4.59
N GLU A 155 12.37 19.56 5.72
CA GLU A 155 13.81 19.27 5.85
C GLU A 155 14.26 18.16 4.88
N LYS A 156 13.48 17.07 4.77
CA LYS A 156 13.76 15.98 3.81
C LYS A 156 13.73 16.49 2.38
N ALA A 157 12.72 17.29 2.03
CA ALA A 157 12.57 17.84 0.67
C ALA A 157 13.69 18.83 0.30
N ALA A 158 14.28 19.51 1.28
CA ALA A 158 15.39 20.43 1.07
C ALA A 158 16.77 19.75 1.15
N SER A 159 16.85 18.51 1.63
CA SER A 159 18.10 17.82 1.87
C SER A 159 18.72 17.29 0.57
N PRO A 160 19.98 17.63 0.26
CA PRO A 160 20.67 17.08 -0.92
C PRO A 160 21.02 15.60 -0.78
N ASP A 161 21.06 15.08 0.45
CA ASP A 161 21.44 13.69 0.75
C ASP A 161 20.24 12.74 0.83
N GLU A 162 19.01 13.26 0.68
CA GLU A 162 17.73 12.52 0.69
C GLU A 162 17.67 11.41 1.76
N PRO A 163 17.52 11.77 3.05
CA PRO A 163 17.53 10.80 4.14
C PRO A 163 16.41 9.76 3.99
N VAL A 164 16.71 8.52 4.35
CA VAL A 164 15.74 7.41 4.27
C VAL A 164 14.78 7.48 5.42
N VAL A 165 13.49 7.55 5.15
CA VAL A 165 12.45 7.41 6.15
C VAL A 165 12.00 5.95 6.20
N ILE A 166 12.17 5.32 7.34
CA ILE A 166 11.66 3.98 7.63
C ILE A 166 10.53 4.13 8.64
N ALA A 167 9.29 3.92 8.20
CA ALA A 167 8.13 3.89 9.06
C ALA A 167 8.06 2.59 9.85
N ILE A 168 7.75 2.73 11.14
CA ILE A 168 7.51 1.61 12.04
C ILE A 168 6.03 1.34 12.05
N ASP A 169 5.67 0.13 11.65
CA ASP A 169 4.31 -0.37 11.55
C ASP A 169 3.47 0.24 10.42
N VAL A 170 3.27 1.55 10.47
CA VAL A 170 2.60 2.39 9.47
C VAL A 170 3.24 3.78 9.47
N PRO A 171 3.27 4.52 8.34
CA PRO A 171 3.67 5.92 8.36
C PRO A 171 2.79 6.72 9.33
N SER A 172 3.40 7.54 10.18
CA SER A 172 2.66 8.31 11.19
C SER A 172 1.63 9.22 10.53
N GLY A 173 0.38 9.10 10.98
CA GLY A 173 -0.76 9.81 10.40
C GLY A 173 -1.61 8.97 9.44
N VAL A 174 -1.20 7.73 9.13
CA VAL A 174 -1.98 6.76 8.34
C VAL A 174 -2.80 5.87 9.28
N GLY A 175 -4.10 5.76 9.02
CA GLY A 175 -5.02 4.85 9.69
C GLY A 175 -5.56 3.75 8.77
N ASP A 176 -6.45 2.91 9.31
CA ASP A 176 -6.98 1.73 8.60
C ASP A 176 -7.86 2.07 7.39
N ASP A 177 -8.43 3.26 7.28
CA ASP A 177 -9.28 3.62 6.14
C ASP A 177 -8.50 4.05 4.88
N GLY A 178 -7.17 4.11 4.96
CA GLY A 178 -6.31 4.54 3.86
C GLY A 178 -6.41 6.03 3.52
N ALA A 179 -7.20 6.80 4.26
CA ALA A 179 -7.35 8.23 4.02
C ALA A 179 -6.23 9.01 4.70
N VAL A 180 -5.60 9.88 3.93
CA VAL A 180 -4.54 10.77 4.41
C VAL A 180 -5.18 12.07 4.89
N ARG A 181 -4.96 12.39 6.17
CA ARG A 181 -5.51 13.59 6.82
C ARG A 181 -4.38 14.35 7.53
N GLY A 182 -4.11 15.56 7.08
CA GLY A 182 -3.07 16.41 7.66
C GLY A 182 -1.64 16.05 7.20
N PRO A 183 -0.61 16.58 7.87
CA PRO A 183 0.77 16.35 7.50
C PRO A 183 1.17 14.90 7.73
N LEU A 184 1.99 14.38 6.83
CA LEU A 184 2.55 13.03 6.89
C LEU A 184 4.03 13.10 6.48
N LEU A 185 4.83 12.16 6.97
CA LEU A 185 6.21 11.99 6.51
C LEU A 185 6.25 10.78 5.58
N PRO A 186 6.38 10.96 4.24
CA PRO A 186 6.41 9.84 3.32
C PRO A 186 7.55 8.88 3.67
N ALA A 187 7.23 7.60 3.79
CA ALA A 187 8.20 6.56 4.06
C ALA A 187 8.82 6.08 2.74
N ASP A 188 10.14 5.91 2.73
CA ASP A 188 10.84 5.17 1.68
C ASP A 188 10.64 3.66 1.89
N VAL A 189 10.47 3.24 3.15
CA VAL A 189 10.23 1.86 3.58
C VAL A 189 9.25 1.86 4.75
N THR A 190 8.30 0.92 4.76
CA THR A 190 7.50 0.61 5.96
C THR A 190 7.79 -0.81 6.43
N VAL A 191 8.20 -0.95 7.70
CA VAL A 191 8.36 -2.25 8.35
C VAL A 191 7.14 -2.50 9.23
N THR A 192 6.20 -3.31 8.73
CA THR A 192 4.96 -3.62 9.43
C THR A 192 5.04 -4.94 10.18
N MET A 193 4.49 -4.97 11.39
CA MET A 193 4.65 -6.09 12.32
C MET A 193 3.40 -6.96 12.35
N GLY A 194 3.60 -8.28 12.33
CA GLY A 194 2.55 -9.29 12.36
C GLY A 194 1.85 -9.47 11.03
N ALA A 195 1.17 -8.43 10.54
CA ALA A 195 0.49 -8.38 9.26
C ALA A 195 0.36 -6.94 8.75
N ALA A 196 0.05 -6.79 7.46
CA ALA A 196 -0.21 -5.48 6.88
C ALA A 196 -1.48 -4.86 7.47
N LYS A 197 -1.51 -3.53 7.51
CA LYS A 197 -2.69 -2.73 7.88
C LYS A 197 -3.38 -2.24 6.61
N PRO A 198 -4.70 -2.05 6.58
CA PRO A 198 -5.37 -1.70 5.33
C PRO A 198 -4.90 -0.35 4.78
N GLY A 199 -4.51 0.59 5.64
CA GLY A 199 -3.91 1.87 5.23
C GLY A 199 -2.60 1.74 4.43
N LEU A 200 -1.91 0.60 4.50
CA LEU A 200 -0.70 0.33 3.70
C LEU A 200 -1.02 -0.15 2.28
N LEU A 201 -2.26 -0.59 2.03
CA LEU A 201 -2.71 -1.14 0.76
C LEU A 201 -3.77 -0.26 0.06
N LEU A 202 -4.50 0.57 0.82
CA LEU A 202 -5.55 1.44 0.31
C LEU A 202 -5.00 2.80 -0.15
N PRO A 203 -5.35 3.27 -1.37
CA PRO A 203 -5.10 4.64 -1.77
C PRO A 203 -5.95 5.66 -0.99
N PRO A 204 -5.45 6.89 -0.76
CA PRO A 204 -4.15 7.40 -1.18
C PRO A 204 -2.97 6.98 -0.28
N ALA A 205 -3.21 6.48 0.94
CA ALA A 205 -2.15 6.22 1.93
C ALA A 205 -1.07 5.24 1.45
N ALA A 206 -1.44 4.22 0.67
CA ALA A 206 -0.50 3.25 0.11
C ALA A 206 0.66 3.89 -0.67
N ALA A 207 0.46 5.06 -1.29
CA ALA A 207 1.50 5.79 -2.02
C ALA A 207 2.61 6.36 -1.12
N TYR A 208 2.38 6.44 0.20
CA TYR A 208 3.31 7.00 1.18
C TYR A 208 3.98 5.95 2.06
N ALA A 209 3.69 4.66 1.83
CA ALA A 209 4.25 3.55 2.59
C ALA A 209 5.62 3.08 2.05
N GLY A 210 6.02 3.50 0.85
CA GLY A 210 7.27 3.07 0.22
C GLY A 210 7.32 1.56 0.00
N GLU A 211 8.52 0.96 0.10
CA GLU A 211 8.64 -0.49 0.09
C GLU A 211 8.05 -1.10 1.37
N LEU A 212 7.08 -2.00 1.22
CA LEU A 212 6.47 -2.69 2.35
C LEU A 212 7.24 -3.96 2.72
N GLN A 213 7.73 -4.05 3.96
CA GLN A 213 8.23 -5.28 4.56
C GLN A 213 7.32 -5.73 5.69
N ILE A 214 6.81 -6.95 5.59
CA ILE A 214 5.99 -7.58 6.61
C ILE A 214 6.88 -8.48 7.46
N VAL A 215 6.91 -8.23 8.77
CA VAL A 215 7.61 -9.06 9.75
C VAL A 215 6.62 -10.02 10.35
N GLU A 216 6.80 -11.32 10.10
CA GLU A 216 5.96 -12.35 10.68
C GLU A 216 6.25 -12.49 12.18
N LEU A 217 5.21 -12.29 12.99
CA LEU A 217 5.26 -12.45 14.46
C LEU A 217 4.51 -13.70 14.95
N GLY A 218 4.14 -14.61 14.04
CA GLY A 218 3.39 -15.82 14.38
C GLY A 218 1.95 -15.56 14.84
N LEU A 219 1.33 -14.47 14.39
CA LEU A 219 -0.06 -14.14 14.73
C LEU A 219 -1.03 -15.16 14.09
N PRO A 220 -2.02 -15.68 14.83
CA PRO A 220 -2.98 -16.66 14.30
C PRO A 220 -4.08 -16.02 13.43
N LEU A 221 -3.69 -15.47 12.28
CA LEU A 221 -4.58 -14.70 11.38
C LEU A 221 -5.16 -15.51 10.20
N ALA A 222 -4.88 -16.82 10.13
CA ALA A 222 -5.23 -17.65 8.98
C ALA A 222 -6.75 -17.70 8.71
N GLU A 223 -7.56 -17.71 9.76
CA GLU A 223 -9.04 -17.76 9.69
C GLU A 223 -9.68 -16.38 9.91
N ALA A 224 -8.88 -15.36 10.23
CA ALA A 224 -9.40 -14.02 10.44
C ALA A 224 -9.83 -13.39 9.10
N GLU A 225 -10.92 -12.61 9.14
CA GLU A 225 -11.36 -11.83 7.99
C GLU A 225 -10.35 -10.70 7.73
N HIS A 226 -9.81 -10.64 6.52
CA HIS A 226 -8.98 -9.52 6.08
C HIS A 226 -9.87 -8.45 5.44
N ARG A 227 -9.49 -7.17 5.57
CA ARG A 227 -10.24 -6.05 5.00
C ARG A 227 -9.87 -5.78 3.54
N VAL A 228 -8.59 -5.94 3.23
CA VAL A 228 -8.00 -5.62 1.94
C VAL A 228 -6.95 -6.66 1.61
N GLU A 229 -6.85 -6.97 0.33
CA GLU A 229 -5.89 -7.92 -0.18
C GLU A 229 -5.19 -7.32 -1.41
N ARG A 230 -3.87 -7.45 -1.48
CA ARG A 230 -3.06 -7.05 -2.64
C ARG A 230 -2.40 -8.29 -3.25
N LEU A 231 -2.69 -8.50 -4.53
CA LEU A 231 -2.01 -9.48 -5.35
C LEU A 231 -0.61 -8.98 -5.72
N ASP A 232 0.40 -9.83 -5.51
CA ASP A 232 1.72 -9.66 -6.11
C ASP A 232 1.83 -10.51 -7.38
N ALA A 233 2.91 -10.34 -8.14
CA ALA A 233 3.07 -10.98 -9.46
C ALA A 233 2.97 -12.52 -9.42
N ALA A 234 3.50 -13.15 -8.36
CA ALA A 234 3.41 -14.60 -8.18
C ALA A 234 1.96 -15.07 -7.96
N ASP A 235 1.16 -14.30 -7.23
CA ASP A 235 -0.24 -14.64 -6.99
C ASP A 235 -1.05 -14.55 -8.28
N VAL A 236 -0.80 -13.52 -9.08
CA VAL A 236 -1.44 -13.38 -10.40
C VAL A 236 -1.07 -14.57 -11.29
N ALA A 237 0.20 -15.00 -11.27
CA ALA A 237 0.63 -16.17 -12.00
C ALA A 237 -0.08 -17.46 -11.54
N ASP A 238 -0.26 -17.65 -10.23
CA ASP A 238 -0.93 -18.83 -9.68
C ASP A 238 -2.45 -18.82 -9.95
N LEU A 239 -3.08 -17.65 -9.97
CA LEU A 239 -4.51 -17.48 -10.23
C LEU A 239 -4.86 -17.50 -11.73
N TYR A 240 -3.90 -17.18 -12.61
CA TYR A 240 -4.16 -17.07 -14.03
C TYR A 240 -4.51 -18.45 -14.64
N PRO A 241 -5.59 -18.56 -15.44
CA PRO A 241 -6.02 -19.83 -16.04
C PRO A 241 -5.12 -20.21 -17.23
N TRP A 242 -3.91 -20.68 -16.93
CA TRP A 242 -2.93 -21.08 -17.94
C TRP A 242 -3.47 -22.17 -18.89
N PRO A 243 -3.29 -22.01 -20.21
CA PRO A 243 -3.75 -23.00 -21.19
C PRO A 243 -3.10 -24.36 -21.00
N ARG A 244 -3.91 -25.41 -21.18
CA ARG A 244 -3.53 -26.83 -21.14
C ARG A 244 -3.59 -27.44 -22.54
N ARG A 245 -2.96 -28.59 -22.72
CA ARG A 245 -2.89 -29.30 -24.01
C ARG A 245 -4.25 -29.65 -24.62
N ALA A 246 -5.26 -29.91 -23.79
CA ALA A 246 -6.61 -30.26 -24.24
C ALA A 246 -7.46 -29.03 -24.59
N ASP A 247 -6.95 -27.82 -24.34
CA ASP A 247 -7.72 -26.61 -24.57
C ASP A 247 -7.88 -26.30 -26.05
N HIS A 248 -9.07 -25.77 -26.37
CA HIS A 248 -9.40 -25.25 -27.68
C HIS A 248 -10.15 -23.93 -27.53
N LYS A 249 -10.44 -23.28 -28.67
CA LYS A 249 -11.04 -21.95 -28.73
C LYS A 249 -12.34 -21.73 -27.93
N TYR A 250 -13.03 -22.79 -27.50
CA TYR A 250 -14.25 -22.69 -26.69
C TYR A 250 -14.05 -23.07 -25.22
N THR A 251 -13.07 -23.93 -24.89
CA THR A 251 -12.72 -24.20 -23.47
C THR A 251 -11.97 -23.02 -22.87
N ARG A 252 -11.23 -22.27 -23.70
CA ARG A 252 -10.58 -21.01 -23.30
C ARG A 252 -11.49 -19.78 -23.31
N GLY A 253 -12.80 -19.96 -23.57
CA GLY A 253 -13.77 -18.87 -23.58
C GLY A 253 -13.79 -18.05 -24.88
N VAL A 254 -14.98 -17.52 -25.20
CA VAL A 254 -15.19 -16.57 -26.30
C VAL A 254 -15.65 -15.25 -25.71
N LEU A 255 -14.88 -14.18 -25.91
CA LEU A 255 -15.20 -12.84 -25.41
C LEU A 255 -15.91 -12.01 -26.48
N GLY A 256 -17.09 -11.47 -26.17
CA GLY A 256 -17.75 -10.44 -26.95
C GLY A 256 -17.32 -9.05 -26.50
N ILE A 257 -17.00 -8.15 -27.44
CA ILE A 257 -16.57 -6.78 -27.13
C ILE A 257 -17.45 -5.77 -27.87
N TRP A 258 -18.12 -4.92 -27.11
CA TRP A 258 -18.78 -3.70 -27.58
C TRP A 258 -18.02 -2.50 -27.01
N ALA A 259 -17.13 -1.96 -27.83
CA ALA A 259 -16.30 -0.82 -27.47
C ALA A 259 -16.03 0.02 -28.72
N GLY A 260 -15.69 1.29 -28.50
CA GLY A 260 -15.40 2.28 -29.52
C GLY A 260 -16.63 2.77 -30.28
N SER A 261 -16.38 3.83 -31.04
CA SER A 261 -17.31 4.47 -31.96
C SER A 261 -16.52 5.04 -33.14
N GLU A 262 -17.19 5.73 -34.08
CA GLU A 262 -16.48 6.51 -35.10
C GLU A 262 -15.58 7.59 -34.49
N ARG A 263 -15.99 8.18 -33.37
CA ARG A 263 -15.24 9.23 -32.67
C ARG A 263 -14.10 8.67 -31.82
N TYR A 264 -14.29 7.47 -31.26
CA TYR A 264 -13.33 6.84 -30.36
C TYR A 264 -12.88 5.45 -30.84
N PRO A 265 -12.33 5.33 -32.06
CA PRO A 265 -11.95 4.02 -32.60
C PRO A 265 -10.80 3.36 -31.83
N GLY A 266 -9.93 4.17 -31.21
CA GLY A 266 -8.83 3.66 -30.38
C GLY A 266 -9.29 2.86 -29.16
N ALA A 267 -10.48 3.12 -28.63
CA ALA A 267 -11.02 2.35 -27.51
C ALA A 267 -11.31 0.89 -27.92
N ALA A 268 -11.85 0.68 -29.12
CA ALA A 268 -12.07 -0.66 -29.66
C ALA A 268 -10.76 -1.43 -29.83
N ALA A 269 -9.74 -0.79 -30.41
CA ALA A 269 -8.42 -1.39 -30.61
C ALA A 269 -7.79 -1.80 -29.27
N LEU A 270 -7.75 -0.90 -28.29
CA LEU A 270 -7.18 -1.18 -26.96
C LEU A 270 -7.94 -2.29 -26.21
N CYS A 271 -9.27 -2.32 -26.29
CA CYS A 271 -10.05 -3.41 -25.69
C CYS A 271 -9.75 -4.77 -26.35
N VAL A 272 -9.60 -4.80 -27.68
CA VAL A 272 -9.28 -6.02 -28.43
C VAL A 272 -7.85 -6.48 -28.13
N ASP A 273 -6.87 -5.57 -28.11
CA ASP A 273 -5.49 -5.86 -27.72
C ASP A 273 -5.40 -6.44 -26.31
N GLY A 274 -6.06 -5.78 -25.34
CA GLY A 274 -6.10 -6.25 -23.96
C GLY A 274 -6.73 -7.63 -23.84
N ALA A 275 -7.82 -7.89 -24.58
CA ALA A 275 -8.44 -9.19 -24.64
C ALA A 275 -7.50 -10.26 -25.23
N LEU A 276 -6.88 -10.00 -26.38
CA LEU A 276 -5.97 -10.95 -27.03
C LEU A 276 -4.77 -11.28 -26.12
N ALA A 277 -4.22 -10.27 -25.43
CA ALA A 277 -3.14 -10.45 -24.46
C ALA A 277 -3.58 -11.27 -23.22
N ALA A 278 -4.84 -11.17 -22.81
CA ALA A 278 -5.40 -11.93 -21.68
C ALA A 278 -5.68 -13.40 -22.01
N GLY A 279 -5.63 -13.81 -23.28
CA GLY A 279 -5.64 -15.21 -23.73
C GLY A 279 -6.99 -15.94 -23.79
N PRO A 280 -8.15 -15.31 -24.07
CA PRO A 280 -9.36 -16.05 -24.40
C PRO A 280 -9.15 -16.88 -25.67
N GLY A 281 -9.94 -17.93 -25.84
CA GLY A 281 -9.87 -18.79 -27.02
C GLY A 281 -10.31 -18.13 -28.32
N MET A 282 -11.14 -17.08 -28.22
CA MET A 282 -11.62 -16.28 -29.34
C MET A 282 -12.07 -14.91 -28.85
N VAL A 283 -11.65 -13.86 -29.57
CA VAL A 283 -12.18 -12.51 -29.41
C VAL A 283 -13.15 -12.21 -30.55
N ARG A 284 -14.33 -11.75 -30.17
CA ARG A 284 -15.40 -11.36 -31.09
C ARG A 284 -15.74 -9.90 -30.86
N TYR A 285 -15.45 -9.07 -31.85
CA TYR A 285 -15.77 -7.66 -31.81
C TYR A 285 -17.14 -7.40 -32.43
N LEU A 286 -18.01 -6.76 -31.66
CA LEU A 286 -19.43 -6.50 -31.98
C LEU A 286 -19.76 -5.01 -31.94
N GLY A 287 -18.76 -4.14 -31.79
CA GLY A 287 -18.88 -2.69 -31.89
C GLY A 287 -18.86 -2.18 -33.34
N SER A 288 -18.97 -0.85 -33.48
CA SER A 288 -19.06 -0.17 -34.79
C SER A 288 -17.80 0.62 -35.17
N ALA A 289 -16.77 0.67 -34.32
CA ALA A 289 -15.56 1.43 -34.61
C ALA A 289 -14.89 1.03 -35.95
N PRO A 290 -14.48 2.01 -36.77
CA PRO A 290 -13.81 1.77 -38.04
C PRO A 290 -12.39 1.23 -37.86
N GLY A 291 -11.88 0.53 -38.88
CA GLY A 291 -10.47 0.15 -39.01
C GLY A 291 -10.03 -1.07 -38.20
N LEU A 292 -10.91 -1.68 -37.40
CA LEU A 292 -10.51 -2.76 -36.50
C LEU A 292 -9.97 -4.00 -37.22
N THR A 293 -10.63 -4.46 -38.30
CA THR A 293 -10.18 -5.64 -39.06
C THR A 293 -8.78 -5.48 -39.65
N ALA A 294 -8.39 -4.24 -39.99
CA ALA A 294 -7.06 -3.96 -40.51
C ALA A 294 -5.98 -4.02 -39.40
N ALA A 295 -6.33 -3.59 -38.18
CA ALA A 295 -5.44 -3.59 -37.04
C ALA A 295 -5.35 -4.98 -36.34
N HIS A 296 -6.46 -5.71 -36.28
CA HIS A 296 -6.60 -7.00 -35.59
C HIS A 296 -7.37 -8.01 -36.47
N PRO A 297 -6.74 -8.54 -37.54
CA PRO A 297 -7.38 -9.53 -38.42
C PRO A 297 -7.79 -10.83 -37.71
N GLU A 298 -7.22 -11.12 -36.55
CA GLU A 298 -7.56 -12.26 -35.68
C GLU A 298 -8.88 -12.09 -34.92
N ALA A 299 -9.42 -10.87 -34.82
CA ALA A 299 -10.70 -10.60 -34.16
C ALA A 299 -11.88 -10.95 -35.08
N VAL A 300 -12.85 -11.71 -34.56
CA VAL A 300 -14.03 -12.12 -35.31
C VAL A 300 -15.09 -11.02 -35.26
N THR A 301 -15.43 -10.40 -36.39
CA THR A 301 -16.38 -9.28 -36.47
C THR A 301 -17.83 -9.68 -36.77
N VAL A 302 -18.10 -10.98 -36.89
CA VAL A 302 -19.45 -11.50 -37.16
C VAL A 302 -20.12 -11.96 -35.87
N PRO A 303 -21.43 -11.72 -35.64
CA PRO A 303 -22.16 -12.18 -34.44
C PRO A 303 -22.16 -13.70 -34.22
N GLY A 304 -22.40 -14.12 -32.98
CA GLY A 304 -22.60 -15.53 -32.60
C GLY A 304 -22.29 -15.80 -31.11
N ARG A 305 -22.00 -17.06 -30.76
CA ARG A 305 -21.66 -17.49 -29.38
C ARG A 305 -20.59 -16.62 -28.73
N ILE A 306 -20.87 -16.20 -27.50
CA ILE A 306 -19.93 -15.60 -26.53
C ILE A 306 -20.12 -16.30 -25.18
N GLN A 307 -19.15 -16.17 -24.29
CA GLN A 307 -19.15 -16.73 -22.92
C GLN A 307 -18.88 -15.65 -21.86
N ALA A 308 -18.47 -14.46 -22.27
CA ALA A 308 -18.37 -13.25 -21.47
C ALA A 308 -18.50 -12.03 -22.41
N ALA A 309 -18.77 -10.86 -21.84
CA ALA A 309 -18.93 -9.60 -22.57
C ALA A 309 -18.11 -8.46 -21.94
N VAL A 310 -17.60 -7.55 -22.77
CA VAL A 310 -17.07 -6.24 -22.38
C VAL A 310 -17.92 -5.17 -23.08
N VAL A 311 -18.44 -4.20 -22.33
CA VAL A 311 -19.31 -3.15 -22.87
C VAL A 311 -18.89 -1.78 -22.34
N GLY A 312 -18.75 -0.80 -23.23
CA GLY A 312 -18.87 0.62 -22.89
C GLY A 312 -17.72 1.53 -23.27
N SER A 313 -16.48 1.06 -23.19
CA SER A 313 -15.31 1.93 -23.45
C SER A 313 -15.38 2.56 -24.84
N GLY A 314 -15.38 3.90 -24.93
CA GLY A 314 -15.48 4.65 -26.19
C GLY A 314 -16.80 4.55 -26.94
N MET A 315 -17.87 4.00 -26.34
CA MET A 315 -19.21 4.06 -26.90
C MET A 315 -19.84 5.41 -26.53
N ASP A 316 -20.35 6.14 -27.52
CA ASP A 316 -20.92 7.49 -27.36
C ASP A 316 -22.44 7.55 -27.50
N GLU A 317 -23.07 6.48 -28.00
CA GLU A 317 -24.52 6.36 -28.09
C GLU A 317 -25.11 5.53 -26.96
N ALA A 318 -25.83 6.19 -26.04
CA ALA A 318 -26.49 5.53 -24.91
C ALA A 318 -27.45 4.40 -25.33
N ALA A 319 -28.14 4.55 -26.48
CA ALA A 319 -28.99 3.50 -27.02
C ALA A 319 -28.20 2.25 -27.44
N ALA A 320 -27.03 2.42 -28.05
CA ALA A 320 -26.15 1.33 -28.42
C ALA A 320 -25.57 0.62 -27.19
N VAL A 321 -25.20 1.39 -26.15
CA VAL A 321 -24.76 0.86 -24.85
C VAL A 321 -25.84 0.00 -24.22
N ARG A 322 -27.07 0.52 -24.11
CA ARG A 322 -28.20 -0.22 -23.52
C ARG A 322 -28.50 -1.49 -24.31
N ALA A 323 -28.52 -1.43 -25.63
CA ALA A 323 -28.73 -2.62 -26.47
C ALA A 323 -27.65 -3.69 -26.25
N ALA A 324 -26.37 -3.30 -26.14
CA ALA A 324 -25.27 -4.22 -25.86
C ALA A 324 -25.36 -4.85 -24.45
N LEU A 325 -25.76 -4.06 -23.45
CA LEU A 325 -26.00 -4.55 -22.08
C LEU A 325 -27.19 -5.52 -22.06
N ASP A 326 -28.32 -5.16 -22.66
CA ASP A 326 -29.52 -6.00 -22.77
C ASP A 326 -29.21 -7.33 -23.47
N GLU A 327 -28.48 -7.29 -24.59
CA GLU A 327 -28.06 -8.50 -25.30
C GLU A 327 -27.17 -9.39 -24.40
N SER A 328 -26.22 -8.79 -23.69
CA SER A 328 -25.29 -9.52 -22.82
C SER A 328 -26.00 -10.17 -21.63
N LEU A 329 -26.94 -9.44 -21.01
CA LEU A 329 -27.77 -9.93 -19.90
C LEU A 329 -28.75 -11.01 -20.37
N ALA A 330 -29.39 -10.85 -21.53
CA ALA A 330 -30.29 -11.86 -22.10
C ALA A 330 -29.55 -13.18 -22.40
N ARG A 331 -28.25 -13.13 -22.69
CA ARG A 331 -27.39 -14.31 -22.87
C ARG A 331 -26.95 -14.97 -21.56
N GLY A 332 -27.14 -14.31 -20.41
CA GLY A 332 -26.77 -14.83 -19.09
C GLY A 332 -25.26 -15.03 -18.92
N VAL A 333 -24.43 -14.24 -19.62
CA VAL A 333 -22.97 -14.31 -19.52
C VAL A 333 -22.44 -13.25 -18.55
N PRO A 334 -21.28 -13.47 -17.90
CA PRO A 334 -20.60 -12.42 -17.14
C PRO A 334 -20.27 -11.20 -18.03
N VAL A 335 -20.48 -10.00 -17.50
CA VAL A 335 -20.28 -8.73 -18.22
C VAL A 335 -19.32 -7.83 -17.46
N VAL A 336 -18.29 -7.34 -18.13
CA VAL A 336 -17.45 -6.23 -17.68
C VAL A 336 -18.02 -4.94 -18.28
N VAL A 337 -18.43 -4.02 -17.42
CA VAL A 337 -19.01 -2.72 -17.80
C VAL A 337 -18.01 -1.64 -17.43
N ASP A 338 -17.66 -0.78 -18.39
CA ASP A 338 -16.63 0.24 -18.20
C ASP A 338 -17.01 1.58 -18.84
N ALA A 339 -16.34 2.65 -18.39
CA ALA A 339 -16.43 4.01 -18.89
C ALA A 339 -17.90 4.52 -19.00
N GLY A 340 -18.31 4.94 -20.18
CA GLY A 340 -19.64 5.50 -20.42
C GLY A 340 -20.78 4.54 -20.10
N ALA A 341 -20.55 3.22 -20.14
CA ALA A 341 -21.61 2.25 -19.85
C ALA A 341 -21.98 2.16 -18.36
N LEU A 342 -21.12 2.65 -17.46
CA LEU A 342 -21.44 2.71 -16.03
C LEU A 342 -22.64 3.62 -15.77
N GLN A 343 -22.82 4.68 -16.56
CA GLN A 343 -23.94 5.62 -16.42
C GLN A 343 -25.28 4.99 -16.82
N GLU A 344 -25.26 4.01 -17.72
CA GLU A 344 -26.45 3.33 -18.23
C GLU A 344 -26.85 2.11 -17.39
N LEU A 345 -25.96 1.65 -16.50
CA LEU A 345 -26.17 0.43 -15.70
C LEU A 345 -27.40 0.52 -14.81
N GLY A 346 -27.66 1.68 -14.19
CA GLY A 346 -28.81 1.89 -13.32
C GLY A 346 -30.15 1.71 -14.05
N ALA A 347 -30.25 2.21 -15.29
CA ALA A 347 -31.44 2.07 -16.12
C ALA A 347 -31.69 0.61 -16.54
N VAL A 348 -30.63 -0.12 -16.90
CA VAL A 348 -30.71 -1.52 -17.34
C VAL A 348 -31.01 -2.47 -16.18
N LEU A 349 -30.44 -2.24 -15.00
CA LEU A 349 -30.67 -3.07 -13.81
C LEU A 349 -31.94 -2.69 -13.04
N GLY A 350 -32.67 -1.65 -13.47
CA GLY A 350 -33.84 -1.14 -12.75
C GLY A 350 -33.50 -0.56 -11.37
N LEU A 351 -32.25 -0.16 -11.15
CA LEU A 351 -31.80 0.48 -9.92
C LEU A 351 -32.25 1.94 -9.96
N ARG A 352 -33.19 2.31 -9.08
CA ARG A 352 -33.52 3.71 -8.86
C ARG A 352 -32.33 4.36 -8.16
N VAL A 353 -31.73 5.34 -8.82
CA VAL A 353 -30.79 6.26 -8.19
C VAL A 353 -31.64 7.31 -7.49
N ASP A 354 -31.92 7.10 -6.20
CA ASP A 354 -32.48 8.14 -5.33
C ASP A 354 -31.38 9.14 -4.94
#